data_AF-A0AAD7Z4K5-F1
#
_entry.id   AF-A0AAD7Z4K5-F1
#
_cell.length_a   1.000
_cell.length_b   1.000
_cell.length_c   1.000
_cell.angle_alpha   90.00
_cell.angle_beta   90.00
_cell.angle_gamma   90.00
#
_symmetry.space_group_name_H-M   'P 1'
#
loop_
_entity.id
_entity.type
_entity.pdbx_description
1 polymer ?
#
loop_
_entity_poly.entity_id
_entity_poly.type
_entity_poly.pdbx_seq_one_letter_code
_entity_poly.pdbx_strand_id
1 'polypeptide(L)'
;MADPKSTGSNPKAPIKAVDPKSSGSNPKAPSKAVEPKSSGQAKLPPPTEEYDPHKHRNVPNPTTYWESMTHMLKGCFGIGMLAVPHAFARLGVIFGTAFCIFLGAFATYCIQLLVVAMYKVAKKQRVGYITYPRTMKIALKDGPPCMRWTAVPFALSVDTFLLLWQFGVCTVFLIFVAENVNKILNACGIFWSLRLIICCLYPPLFVMTIPKNLKLLAPLSTFSNVCNMFGLCLVFYYLVKSKITITEEVFKLKSFMDIPIFIGLVLFALEAVAVILAVEYNMQNPKEFTGLFGLFSIGMAITVAIYTTLGIFGYLRYGMDTKASITLNLPITEKTALVAISAFAATIFTTYPLQNYVAWQLSWNILQEKFPPEKRTKADYALRMCCSTFPFVLAVAAPTLGPFVGLLGSLCLTTAAILLPAVLDMTVSYPDHYGPLKYKLYTDIFIIIFGGFCCFSGCYVSLLEMVESLK
;
A
#
# COMPACT_ATOMS: atom_id res chain seq x y z
N MET A 1 -53.63 -44.45 46.98
CA MET A 1 -55.03 -44.86 47.25
C MET A 1 -55.87 -44.32 46.10
N ALA A 2 -56.70 -45.15 45.46
CA ALA A 2 -57.58 -44.81 44.33
C ALA A 2 -56.96 -44.14 43.07
N ASP A 3 -56.69 -44.95 42.05
CA ASP A 3 -57.14 -44.69 40.67
C ASP A 3 -58.70 -44.86 40.63
N PRO A 4 -59.51 -44.37 39.66
CA PRO A 4 -59.36 -44.77 38.24
C PRO A 4 -59.95 -43.84 37.11
N LYS A 5 -59.50 -44.08 35.86
CA LYS A 5 -60.27 -43.98 34.56
C LYS A 5 -60.80 -42.59 34.12
N SER A 6 -60.97 -42.26 32.82
CA SER A 6 -60.57 -42.82 31.50
C SER A 6 -60.67 -41.67 30.46
N THR A 7 -60.65 -41.74 29.12
CA THR A 7 -60.90 -42.79 28.09
C THR A 7 -60.22 -42.40 26.75
N GLY A 8 -60.23 -43.25 25.72
CA GLY A 8 -59.87 -42.89 24.33
C GLY A 8 -60.97 -42.10 23.59
N SER A 9 -60.83 -41.75 22.30
CA SER A 9 -59.76 -42.03 21.33
C SER A 9 -59.79 -41.10 20.09
N ASN A 10 -58.71 -41.11 19.29
CA ASN A 10 -58.50 -40.51 17.95
C ASN A 10 -59.74 -40.41 17.02
N PRO A 11 -59.82 -39.47 16.03
CA PRO A 11 -58.75 -39.27 15.03
C PRO A 11 -58.52 -37.85 14.42
N LYS A 12 -57.46 -37.78 13.58
CA LYS A 12 -57.10 -36.80 12.53
C LYS A 12 -56.06 -35.71 12.87
N ALA A 13 -54.97 -35.74 12.11
CA ALA A 13 -54.01 -34.65 11.87
C ALA A 13 -54.23 -34.09 10.43
N PRO A 14 -53.40 -33.17 9.87
CA PRO A 14 -52.31 -32.37 10.45
C PRO A 14 -52.37 -30.86 10.13
N ILE A 15 -52.03 -29.97 11.07
CA ILE A 15 -51.78 -28.52 10.79
C ILE A 15 -50.51 -28.05 11.53
N LYS A 16 -49.79 -27.09 10.92
CA LYS A 16 -48.47 -26.59 11.31
C LYS A 16 -48.53 -25.64 12.52
N ALA A 17 -47.56 -25.78 13.44
CA ALA A 17 -46.94 -24.66 14.16
C ALA A 17 -45.54 -24.42 13.55
N VAL A 18 -44.96 -23.22 13.39
CA VAL A 18 -45.05 -21.91 14.09
C VAL A 18 -44.19 -21.85 15.36
N ASP A 19 -42.89 -21.59 15.16
CA ASP A 19 -41.93 -21.23 16.21
C ASP A 19 -42.03 -19.74 16.62
N PRO A 20 -42.19 -19.41 17.91
CA PRO A 20 -42.04 -18.04 18.41
C PRO A 20 -40.57 -17.68 18.73
N LYS A 21 -40.23 -16.40 18.59
CA LYS A 21 -38.85 -15.88 18.67
C LYS A 21 -38.31 -15.75 20.11
N SER A 22 -37.04 -16.11 20.31
CA SER A 22 -36.08 -15.43 21.22
C SER A 22 -34.67 -15.62 20.64
N SER A 23 -34.05 -14.58 20.07
CA SER A 23 -33.21 -13.52 20.68
C SER A 23 -31.78 -14.01 21.07
N GLY A 24 -30.74 -13.23 20.70
CA GLY A 24 -29.35 -13.48 21.16
C GLY A 24 -28.26 -13.79 20.10
N SER A 25 -28.32 -13.27 18.88
CA SER A 25 -27.27 -13.48 17.85
C SER A 25 -25.99 -12.65 18.09
N ASN A 26 -25.10 -13.19 18.93
CA ASN A 26 -23.81 -12.58 19.29
C ASN A 26 -22.86 -12.44 18.06
N PRO A 27 -22.36 -11.25 17.71
CA PRO A 27 -21.58 -11.04 16.48
C PRO A 27 -20.17 -11.63 16.56
N LYS A 28 -19.90 -12.66 15.73
CA LYS A 28 -18.59 -13.33 15.64
C LYS A 28 -17.47 -12.37 15.18
N ALA A 29 -16.31 -12.49 15.81
CA ALA A 29 -15.12 -11.69 15.51
C ALA A 29 -14.60 -11.90 14.06
N PRO A 30 -14.00 -10.87 13.43
CA PRO A 30 -13.49 -10.95 12.06
C PRO A 30 -12.19 -11.76 11.96
N SER A 31 -12.02 -12.45 10.82
CA SER A 31 -10.79 -13.02 10.26
C SER A 31 -9.78 -13.62 11.25
N LYS A 32 -9.90 -14.93 11.51
CA LYS A 32 -8.69 -15.73 11.80
C LYS A 32 -7.93 -15.92 10.50
N ALA A 33 -6.59 -15.89 10.55
CA ALA A 33 -5.80 -16.67 9.62
C ALA A 33 -6.18 -18.15 9.84
N VAL A 34 -6.86 -18.75 8.85
CA VAL A 34 -7.34 -20.13 8.97
C VAL A 34 -6.19 -21.07 8.62
N GLU A 35 -5.49 -21.55 9.65
CA GLU A 35 -4.93 -22.90 9.58
C GLU A 35 -6.08 -23.87 9.25
N PRO A 36 -5.95 -24.74 8.24
CA PRO A 36 -7.06 -25.53 7.74
C PRO A 36 -7.47 -26.60 8.77
N LYS A 37 -8.50 -26.31 9.56
CA LYS A 37 -9.24 -27.36 10.26
C LYS A 37 -9.79 -28.34 9.23
N SER A 38 -9.64 -29.63 9.52
CA SER A 38 -9.89 -30.74 8.58
C SER A 38 -11.39 -30.99 8.34
N SER A 39 -12.03 -30.10 7.59
CA SER A 39 -13.41 -30.24 7.11
C SER A 39 -13.46 -29.89 5.62
N GLY A 40 -13.54 -30.91 4.77
CA GLY A 40 -13.59 -30.73 3.31
C GLY A 40 -12.21 -30.48 2.67
N GLN A 41 -11.23 -31.35 2.91
CA GLN A 41 -10.07 -31.41 2.02
C GLN A 41 -10.54 -31.86 0.62
N ALA A 42 -10.48 -30.95 -0.35
CA ALA A 42 -10.34 -31.38 -1.74
C ALA A 42 -9.08 -32.25 -1.82
N LYS A 43 -9.20 -33.47 -2.34
CA LYS A 43 -8.05 -34.38 -2.48
C LYS A 43 -6.99 -33.66 -3.32
N LEU A 44 -5.78 -33.52 -2.79
CA LEU A 44 -4.66 -33.02 -3.58
C LEU A 44 -4.52 -33.92 -4.82
N PRO A 45 -4.42 -33.35 -6.02
CA PRO A 45 -4.38 -34.14 -7.24
C PRO A 45 -3.14 -35.05 -7.26
N PRO A 46 -3.23 -36.24 -7.89
CA PRO A 46 -2.14 -37.22 -7.91
C PRO A 46 -0.85 -36.61 -8.48
N PRO A 47 0.34 -37.18 -8.20
CA PRO A 47 1.61 -36.58 -8.60
C PRO A 47 1.76 -36.28 -10.10
N THR A 48 0.98 -36.96 -10.95
CA THR A 48 0.93 -36.89 -12.41
C THR A 48 0.15 -35.71 -12.99
N GLU A 49 -0.72 -35.03 -12.21
CA GLU A 49 -1.47 -33.87 -12.69
C GLU A 49 -0.73 -32.55 -12.43
N GLU A 50 -0.84 -31.61 -13.37
CA GLU A 50 -0.21 -30.30 -13.25
C GLU A 50 -0.93 -29.43 -12.20
N TYR A 51 -0.35 -29.38 -10.99
CA TYR A 51 -0.88 -28.57 -9.90
C TYR A 51 -0.90 -27.07 -10.26
N ASP A 52 -2.08 -26.45 -10.18
CA ASP A 52 -2.33 -25.03 -10.41
C ASP A 52 -2.70 -24.35 -9.07
N PRO A 53 -1.78 -23.58 -8.44
CA PRO A 53 -2.05 -22.84 -7.20
C PRO A 53 -3.34 -22.02 -7.22
N HIS A 54 -3.67 -21.36 -8.33
CA HIS A 54 -4.81 -20.44 -8.38
C HIS A 54 -6.15 -21.18 -8.16
N LYS A 55 -6.28 -22.42 -8.66
CA LYS A 55 -7.46 -23.28 -8.43
C LYS A 55 -7.61 -23.76 -6.98
N HIS A 56 -6.56 -23.65 -6.18
CA HIS A 56 -6.49 -24.15 -4.79
C HIS A 56 -6.48 -23.01 -3.75
N ARG A 57 -6.80 -21.78 -4.15
CA ARG A 57 -7.01 -20.65 -3.24
C ARG A 57 -8.40 -20.71 -2.61
N ASN A 58 -8.48 -20.52 -1.30
CA ASN A 58 -9.74 -20.33 -0.58
C ASN A 58 -9.96 -18.84 -0.33
N VAL A 59 -10.61 -18.17 -1.29
CA VAL A 59 -10.99 -16.75 -1.20
C VAL A 59 -12.49 -16.68 -0.91
N PRO A 60 -12.94 -16.22 0.27
CA PRO A 60 -14.33 -16.34 0.68
C PRO A 60 -15.29 -15.35 -0.02
N ASN A 61 -14.76 -14.23 -0.52
CA ASN A 61 -15.48 -13.27 -1.36
C ASN A 61 -14.47 -12.73 -2.40
N PRO A 62 -14.32 -13.35 -3.58
CA PRO A 62 -13.36 -12.91 -4.58
C PRO A 62 -13.83 -11.63 -5.29
N THR A 63 -12.90 -10.77 -5.68
CA THR A 63 -13.19 -9.52 -6.42
C THR A 63 -13.15 -9.75 -7.93
N THR A 64 -14.10 -9.16 -8.64
CA THR A 64 -14.12 -9.13 -10.12
C THR A 64 -12.96 -8.31 -10.68
N TYR A 65 -12.72 -8.40 -11.99
CA TYR A 65 -11.67 -7.61 -12.68
C TYR A 65 -11.80 -6.11 -12.40
N TRP A 66 -13.00 -5.52 -12.55
CA TRP A 66 -13.19 -4.07 -12.38
C TRP A 66 -13.12 -3.60 -10.92
N GLU A 67 -13.56 -4.42 -9.96
CA GLU A 67 -13.35 -4.15 -8.54
C GLU A 67 -11.86 -4.20 -8.19
N SER A 68 -11.15 -5.22 -8.68
CA SER A 68 -9.70 -5.39 -8.48
C SER A 68 -8.90 -4.22 -9.07
N MET A 69 -9.26 -3.78 -10.28
CA MET A 69 -8.70 -2.57 -10.91
C MET A 69 -8.98 -1.31 -10.08
N THR A 70 -10.21 -1.16 -9.57
CA THR A 70 -10.61 -0.02 -8.72
C THR A 70 -9.85 -0.01 -7.40
N HIS A 71 -9.66 -1.18 -6.76
CA HIS A 71 -8.88 -1.31 -5.52
C HIS A 71 -7.40 -0.98 -5.74
N MET A 72 -6.83 -1.40 -6.86
CA MET A 72 -5.44 -1.12 -7.22
C MET A 72 -5.22 0.36 -7.56
N LEU A 73 -6.06 0.96 -8.42
CA LEU A 73 -5.99 2.40 -8.73
C LEU A 73 -6.22 3.24 -7.46
N LYS A 74 -7.13 2.83 -6.55
CA LYS A 74 -7.26 3.45 -5.21
C LYS A 74 -5.96 3.35 -4.39
N GLY A 75 -5.24 2.24 -4.50
CA GLY A 75 -3.93 2.05 -3.84
C GLY A 75 -2.89 3.07 -4.30
N CYS A 76 -2.85 3.35 -5.61
CA CYS A 76 -1.94 4.34 -6.21
C CYS A 76 -2.43 5.80 -6.04
N PHE A 77 -3.74 6.07 -6.03
CA PHE A 77 -4.27 7.44 -5.94
C PHE A 77 -4.27 8.00 -4.50
N GLY A 78 -3.12 7.94 -3.84
CA GLY A 78 -2.82 8.56 -2.55
C GLY A 78 -1.92 9.80 -2.65
N ILE A 79 -1.36 10.24 -1.52
CA ILE A 79 -0.56 11.48 -1.40
C ILE A 79 0.60 11.54 -2.40
N GLY A 80 1.23 10.41 -2.71
CA GLY A 80 2.38 10.35 -3.61
C GLY A 80 2.11 11.00 -4.98
N MET A 81 0.91 10.85 -5.55
CA MET A 81 0.54 11.50 -6.82
C MET A 81 0.58 13.04 -6.74
N LEU A 82 0.33 13.60 -5.55
CA LEU A 82 0.35 15.03 -5.28
C LEU A 82 1.78 15.57 -5.09
N ALA A 83 2.76 14.70 -4.88
CA ALA A 83 4.19 15.02 -4.76
C ALA A 83 4.95 14.86 -6.10
N VAL A 84 4.41 14.17 -7.10
CA VAL A 84 5.03 14.05 -8.44
C VAL A 84 5.36 15.41 -9.09
N PRO A 85 4.55 16.48 -8.96
CA PRO A 85 4.95 17.83 -9.39
C PRO A 85 6.26 18.32 -8.77
N HIS A 86 6.52 18.04 -7.49
CA HIS A 86 7.78 18.39 -6.84
C HIS A 86 8.95 17.59 -7.43
N ALA A 87 8.75 16.31 -7.74
CA ALA A 87 9.76 15.53 -8.45
C ALA A 87 10.08 16.15 -9.82
N PHE A 88 9.07 16.51 -10.61
CA PHE A 88 9.29 17.20 -11.89
C PHE A 88 10.00 18.55 -11.73
N ALA A 89 9.81 19.26 -10.61
CA ALA A 89 10.57 20.47 -10.30
C ALA A 89 12.06 20.22 -9.99
N ARG A 90 12.41 19.05 -9.44
CA ARG A 90 13.80 18.61 -9.24
C ARG A 90 14.50 18.22 -10.54
N LEU A 91 13.79 17.66 -11.53
CA LEU A 91 14.43 17.05 -12.71
C LEU A 91 14.19 17.79 -14.05
N GLY A 92 13.18 18.64 -14.14
CA GLY A 92 12.76 19.29 -15.39
C GLY A 92 11.77 18.44 -16.21
N VAL A 93 10.99 19.07 -17.10
CA VAL A 93 9.89 18.39 -17.84
C VAL A 93 10.36 17.23 -18.71
N ILE A 94 11.45 17.39 -19.47
CA ILE A 94 11.91 16.38 -20.44
C ILE A 94 12.39 15.11 -19.71
N PHE A 95 13.38 15.29 -18.82
CA PHE A 95 13.96 14.19 -18.05
C PHE A 95 12.94 13.61 -17.04
N GLY A 96 12.12 14.46 -16.41
CA GLY A 96 11.02 14.03 -15.54
C GLY A 96 10.02 13.13 -16.28
N THR A 97 9.62 13.48 -17.49
CA THR A 97 8.71 12.65 -18.32
C THR A 97 9.35 11.30 -18.64
N ALA A 98 10.59 11.31 -19.16
CA ALA A 98 11.30 10.10 -19.55
C ALA A 98 11.56 9.15 -18.36
N PHE A 99 12.04 9.68 -17.23
CA PHE A 99 12.32 8.89 -16.03
C PHE A 99 11.02 8.44 -15.33
N CYS A 100 9.94 9.23 -15.33
CA CYS A 100 8.65 8.80 -14.77
C CYS A 100 8.08 7.59 -15.52
N ILE A 101 8.13 7.61 -16.86
CA ILE A 101 7.69 6.48 -17.70
C ILE A 101 8.60 5.26 -17.51
N PHE A 102 9.93 5.46 -17.49
CA PHE A 102 10.89 4.39 -17.25
C PHE A 102 10.70 3.73 -15.88
N LEU A 103 10.65 4.51 -14.80
CA LEU A 103 10.44 3.99 -13.43
C LEU A 103 9.09 3.30 -13.29
N GLY A 104 8.04 3.83 -13.93
CA GLY A 104 6.74 3.19 -14.03
C GLY A 104 6.80 1.79 -14.63
N ALA A 105 7.39 1.65 -15.82
CA ALA A 105 7.56 0.36 -16.48
C ALA A 105 8.50 -0.58 -15.68
N PHE A 106 9.55 -0.05 -15.09
CA PHE A 106 10.57 -0.81 -14.34
C PHE A 106 10.02 -1.38 -13.02
N ALA A 107 9.30 -0.59 -12.23
CA ALA A 107 8.59 -1.06 -11.03
C ALA A 107 7.52 -2.10 -11.41
N THR A 108 6.74 -1.82 -12.47
CA THR A 108 5.74 -2.74 -13.02
C THR A 108 6.34 -4.10 -13.42
N TYR A 109 7.58 -4.11 -13.93
CA TYR A 109 8.31 -5.34 -14.24
C TYR A 109 8.77 -6.09 -12.97
N CYS A 110 9.34 -5.37 -12.00
CA CYS A 110 9.85 -5.99 -10.76
C CYS A 110 8.72 -6.63 -9.92
N ILE A 111 7.55 -6.03 -9.87
CA ILE A 111 6.37 -6.62 -9.21
C ILE A 111 5.81 -7.83 -9.98
N GLN A 112 5.93 -7.87 -11.31
CA GLN A 112 5.57 -9.07 -12.07
C GLN A 112 6.54 -10.21 -11.82
N LEU A 113 7.85 -9.95 -11.69
CA LEU A 113 8.81 -10.95 -11.21
C LEU A 113 8.42 -11.48 -9.81
N LEU A 114 8.05 -10.60 -8.88
CA LEU A 114 7.59 -10.97 -7.54
C LEU A 114 6.38 -11.93 -7.59
N VAL A 115 5.30 -11.55 -8.25
CA VAL A 115 4.07 -12.36 -8.32
C VAL A 115 4.31 -13.70 -9.04
N VAL A 116 5.07 -13.68 -10.14
CA VAL A 116 5.42 -14.90 -10.88
C VAL A 116 6.31 -15.83 -10.04
N ALA A 117 7.28 -15.31 -9.29
CA ALA A 117 8.10 -16.11 -8.39
C ALA A 117 7.30 -16.68 -7.20
N MET A 118 6.35 -15.91 -6.65
CA MET A 118 5.40 -16.40 -5.65
C MET A 118 4.54 -17.55 -6.19
N TYR A 119 4.05 -17.45 -7.43
CA TYR A 119 3.34 -18.54 -8.10
C TYR A 119 4.22 -19.78 -8.33
N LYS A 120 5.45 -19.62 -8.85
CA LYS A 120 6.42 -20.72 -9.06
C LYS A 120 6.65 -21.51 -7.75
N VAL A 121 6.88 -20.80 -6.64
CA VAL A 121 7.12 -21.43 -5.33
C VAL A 121 5.83 -22.06 -4.77
N ALA A 122 4.66 -21.41 -4.89
CA ALA A 122 3.38 -22.00 -4.50
C ALA A 122 3.11 -23.33 -5.22
N LYS A 123 3.41 -23.39 -6.52
CA LYS A 123 3.30 -24.58 -7.35
C LYS A 123 4.23 -25.69 -6.89
N LYS A 124 5.51 -25.38 -6.64
CA LYS A 124 6.50 -26.35 -6.11
C LYS A 124 6.09 -26.90 -4.74
N GLN A 125 5.53 -26.06 -3.88
CA GLN A 125 5.10 -26.42 -2.52
C GLN A 125 3.68 -27.03 -2.46
N ARG A 126 2.98 -27.16 -3.58
CA ARG A 126 1.58 -27.63 -3.69
C ARG A 126 0.61 -26.92 -2.73
N VAL A 127 0.74 -25.59 -2.63
CA VAL A 127 -0.17 -24.70 -1.88
C VAL A 127 -0.84 -23.68 -2.79
N GLY A 128 -2.06 -23.24 -2.46
CA GLY A 128 -2.80 -22.29 -3.31
C GLY A 128 -2.23 -20.86 -3.28
N TYR A 129 -1.60 -20.47 -2.17
CA TYR A 129 -0.94 -19.19 -2.00
C TYR A 129 0.19 -19.30 -0.97
N ILE A 130 1.15 -18.38 -1.05
CA ILE A 130 2.29 -18.25 -0.13
C ILE A 130 2.60 -16.76 0.04
N THR A 131 2.83 -16.31 1.27
CA THR A 131 3.15 -14.90 1.56
C THR A 131 4.59 -14.57 1.19
N TYR A 132 4.83 -13.35 0.69
CA TYR A 132 6.14 -12.91 0.19
C TYR A 132 7.34 -13.22 1.12
N PRO A 133 7.32 -12.93 2.44
CA PRO A 133 8.42 -13.34 3.34
C PRO A 133 8.68 -14.84 3.36
N ARG A 134 7.61 -15.66 3.30
CA ARG A 134 7.70 -17.13 3.28
C ARG A 134 8.20 -17.63 1.92
N THR A 135 7.81 -16.98 0.82
CA THR A 135 8.35 -17.23 -0.52
C THR A 135 9.85 -17.03 -0.56
N MET A 136 10.32 -15.88 -0.07
CA MET A 136 11.74 -15.53 0.04
C MET A 136 12.52 -16.56 0.87
N LYS A 137 11.96 -16.97 2.02
CA LYS A 137 12.55 -18.00 2.91
C LYS A 137 12.70 -19.37 2.25
N ILE A 138 11.79 -19.75 1.34
CA ILE A 138 11.84 -21.04 0.64
C ILE A 138 12.76 -20.94 -0.59
N ALA A 139 12.61 -19.90 -1.40
CA ALA A 139 13.43 -19.67 -2.59
C ALA A 139 14.94 -19.67 -2.28
N LEU A 140 15.36 -18.94 -1.23
CA LEU A 140 16.77 -18.89 -0.82
C LEU A 140 17.28 -20.22 -0.25
N LYS A 141 16.42 -21.02 0.40
CA LYS A 141 16.80 -22.37 0.90
C LYS A 141 16.99 -23.36 -0.23
N ASP A 142 16.14 -23.30 -1.25
CA ASP A 142 16.18 -24.19 -2.40
C ASP A 142 17.27 -23.79 -3.41
N GLY A 143 17.58 -22.50 -3.47
CA GLY A 143 18.51 -21.86 -4.42
C GLY A 143 20.00 -22.14 -4.19
N PRO A 144 20.89 -21.23 -4.65
CA PRO A 144 22.34 -21.42 -4.66
C PRO A 144 22.91 -21.74 -3.26
N PRO A 145 23.81 -22.74 -3.10
CA PRO A 145 24.34 -23.14 -1.80
C PRO A 145 24.89 -22.00 -0.94
N CYS A 146 25.57 -21.03 -1.55
CA CYS A 146 26.11 -19.83 -0.88
C CYS A 146 25.04 -18.89 -0.31
N MET A 147 23.81 -18.91 -0.84
CA MET A 147 22.71 -18.04 -0.41
C MET A 147 21.79 -18.68 0.63
N ARG A 148 21.90 -19.99 0.87
CA ARG A 148 20.97 -20.73 1.76
C ARG A 148 20.96 -20.24 3.21
N TRP A 149 22.09 -19.70 3.67
CA TRP A 149 22.21 -19.09 5.00
C TRP A 149 21.44 -17.77 5.13
N THR A 150 21.34 -16.97 4.05
CA THR A 150 20.65 -15.65 4.08
C THR A 150 19.12 -15.76 4.04
N ALA A 151 18.57 -16.98 3.86
CA ALA A 151 17.14 -17.24 3.75
C ALA A 151 16.28 -16.73 4.93
N VAL A 152 16.83 -16.68 6.15
CA VAL A 152 16.13 -16.11 7.31
C VAL A 152 16.29 -14.58 7.37
N PRO A 153 17.51 -14.00 7.28
CA PRO A 153 17.70 -12.55 7.16
C PRO A 153 16.85 -11.89 6.06
N PHE A 154 16.81 -12.44 4.84
CA PHE A 154 16.05 -11.86 3.73
C PHE A 154 14.53 -11.95 3.93
N ALA A 155 14.02 -13.03 4.53
CA ALA A 155 12.61 -13.14 4.87
C ALA A 155 12.20 -12.09 5.92
N LEU A 156 13.01 -11.91 6.97
CA LEU A 156 12.80 -10.86 7.97
C LEU A 156 12.94 -9.45 7.37
N SER A 157 13.81 -9.28 6.36
CA SER A 157 13.97 -8.04 5.61
C SER A 157 12.69 -7.64 4.87
N VAL A 158 12.01 -8.59 4.21
CA VAL A 158 10.70 -8.34 3.56
C VAL A 158 9.68 -7.80 4.59
N ASP A 159 9.49 -8.51 5.71
CA ASP A 159 8.56 -8.08 6.76
C ASP A 159 8.94 -6.70 7.34
N THR A 160 10.24 -6.45 7.54
CA THR A 160 10.76 -5.20 8.11
C THR A 160 10.51 -4.01 7.18
N PHE A 161 10.80 -4.12 5.88
CA PHE A 161 10.60 -3.01 4.95
C PHE A 161 9.13 -2.77 4.62
N LEU A 162 8.28 -3.80 4.60
CA LEU A 162 6.83 -3.63 4.46
C LEU A 162 6.21 -2.94 5.70
N LEU A 163 6.70 -3.25 6.91
CA LEU A 163 6.31 -2.53 8.14
C LEU A 163 6.81 -1.08 8.15
N LEU A 164 8.08 -0.86 7.82
CA LEU A 164 8.69 0.47 7.81
C LEU A 164 8.00 1.39 6.79
N TRP A 165 7.70 0.86 5.60
CA TRP A 165 6.84 1.51 4.61
C TRP A 165 5.50 1.93 5.22
N GLN A 166 4.79 1.01 5.87
CA GLN A 166 3.44 1.25 6.35
C GLN A 166 3.38 2.27 7.51
N PHE A 167 4.35 2.24 8.44
CA PHE A 167 4.49 3.29 9.46
C PHE A 167 4.93 4.63 8.85
N GLY A 168 5.78 4.61 7.83
CA GLY A 168 6.17 5.79 7.06
C GLY A 168 4.99 6.47 6.37
N VAL A 169 4.15 5.69 5.66
CA VAL A 169 2.90 6.17 5.06
C VAL A 169 1.99 6.82 6.10
N CYS A 170 1.79 6.18 7.26
CA CYS A 170 1.03 6.78 8.37
C CYS A 170 1.67 8.09 8.89
N THR A 171 3.00 8.19 8.90
CA THR A 171 3.73 9.42 9.31
C THR A 171 3.51 10.56 8.31
N VAL A 172 3.70 10.28 7.01
CA VAL A 172 3.44 11.23 5.91
C VAL A 172 1.98 11.68 5.91
N PHE A 173 1.03 10.79 6.20
CA PHE A 173 -0.40 11.12 6.28
C PHE A 173 -0.69 12.14 7.40
N LEU A 174 -0.04 12.02 8.57
CA LEU A 174 -0.20 12.99 9.66
C LEU A 174 0.38 14.37 9.30
N ILE A 175 1.59 14.40 8.73
CA ILE A 175 2.24 15.65 8.30
C ILE A 175 1.38 16.35 7.23
N PHE A 176 0.96 15.62 6.19
CA PHE A 176 0.14 16.15 5.09
C PHE A 176 -1.18 16.75 5.57
N VAL A 177 -1.93 16.06 6.45
CA VAL A 177 -3.19 16.61 6.97
C VAL A 177 -2.90 17.85 7.80
N ALA A 178 -1.84 17.86 8.61
CA ALA A 178 -1.48 19.03 9.41
C ALA A 178 -1.06 20.24 8.56
N GLU A 179 -0.34 20.06 7.45
CA GLU A 179 0.01 21.14 6.52
C GLU A 179 -1.22 21.70 5.78
N ASN A 180 -2.14 20.82 5.35
CA ASN A 180 -3.39 21.25 4.70
C ASN A 180 -4.36 21.91 5.69
N VAL A 181 -4.41 21.46 6.95
CA VAL A 181 -5.15 22.15 8.02
C VAL A 181 -4.49 23.49 8.37
N ASN A 182 -3.16 23.58 8.41
CA ASN A 182 -2.44 24.85 8.60
C ASN A 182 -2.79 25.86 7.49
N LYS A 183 -2.83 25.41 6.22
CA LYS A 183 -3.31 26.21 5.09
C LYS A 183 -4.71 26.78 5.28
N ILE A 184 -5.64 26.00 5.82
CA ILE A 184 -7.02 26.44 6.12
C ILE A 184 -7.04 27.42 7.30
N LEU A 185 -6.34 27.11 8.39
CA LEU A 185 -6.26 27.98 9.57
C LEU A 185 -5.65 29.35 9.25
N ASN A 186 -4.56 29.39 8.47
CA ASN A 186 -3.94 30.63 8.01
C ASN A 186 -4.91 31.46 7.13
N ALA A 187 -5.78 30.82 6.34
CA ALA A 187 -6.82 31.51 5.56
C ALA A 187 -7.90 32.17 6.45
N CYS A 188 -8.09 31.65 7.66
CA CYS A 188 -8.92 32.25 8.72
C CYS A 188 -8.15 33.22 9.62
N GLY A 189 -6.87 33.52 9.33
CA GLY A 189 -6.01 34.37 10.17
C GLY A 189 -5.45 33.71 11.44
N ILE A 190 -5.56 32.37 11.55
CA ILE A 190 -5.13 31.60 12.73
C ILE A 190 -3.76 30.96 12.44
N PHE A 191 -2.70 31.56 12.98
CA PHE A 191 -1.33 31.11 12.77
C PHE A 191 -0.87 30.17 13.91
N TRP A 192 -0.96 28.86 13.67
CA TRP A 192 -0.49 27.82 14.61
C TRP A 192 0.76 27.10 14.08
N SER A 193 1.60 26.60 14.99
CA SER A 193 2.75 25.78 14.59
C SER A 193 2.31 24.39 14.09
N LEU A 194 3.03 23.85 13.11
CA LEU A 194 2.68 22.57 12.49
C LEU A 194 2.66 21.41 13.51
N ARG A 195 3.61 21.41 14.47
CA ARG A 195 3.66 20.44 15.57
C ARG A 195 2.43 20.51 16.47
N LEU A 196 1.92 21.71 16.79
CA LEU A 196 0.68 21.86 17.58
C LEU A 196 -0.52 21.26 16.83
N ILE A 197 -0.63 21.49 15.52
CA ILE A 197 -1.71 20.93 14.69
C ILE A 197 -1.64 19.40 14.66
N ILE A 198 -0.45 18.80 14.53
CA ILE A 198 -0.26 17.33 14.60
C ILE A 198 -0.74 16.80 15.97
N CYS A 199 -0.39 17.48 17.08
CA CYS A 199 -0.86 17.13 18.42
C CYS A 199 -2.38 17.26 18.59
N CYS A 200 -3.04 18.23 17.94
CA CYS A 200 -4.50 18.37 17.97
C CYS A 200 -5.22 17.34 17.08
N LEU A 201 -4.61 16.90 15.98
CA LEU A 201 -5.16 15.89 15.06
C LEU A 201 -5.03 14.46 15.60
N TYR A 202 -4.05 14.20 16.47
CA TYR A 202 -3.77 12.85 16.94
C TYR A 202 -4.88 12.21 17.80
N PRO A 203 -5.47 12.86 18.82
CA PRO A 203 -6.52 12.26 19.66
C PRO A 203 -7.73 11.68 18.89
N PRO A 204 -8.37 12.38 17.94
CA PRO A 204 -9.47 11.79 17.17
C PRO A 204 -9.00 10.66 16.25
N LEU A 205 -7.85 10.80 15.59
CA LEU A 205 -7.28 9.73 14.75
C LEU A 205 -6.96 8.48 15.57
N PHE A 206 -6.37 8.63 16.75
CA PHE A 206 -6.08 7.54 17.68
C PHE A 206 -7.35 6.76 18.02
N VAL A 207 -8.42 7.45 18.43
CA VAL A 207 -9.72 6.82 18.70
C VAL A 207 -10.26 6.08 17.47
N MET A 208 -10.12 6.64 16.27
CA MET A 208 -10.54 5.99 15.01
C MET A 208 -9.71 4.74 14.64
N THR A 209 -8.50 4.55 15.20
CA THR A 209 -7.67 3.34 14.97
C THR A 209 -7.98 2.16 15.90
N ILE A 210 -8.62 2.39 17.05
CA ILE A 210 -8.93 1.36 18.05
C ILE A 210 -9.90 0.26 17.53
N PRO A 211 -10.96 0.56 16.75
CA PRO A 211 -11.93 -0.43 16.31
C PRO A 211 -11.34 -1.61 15.52
N LYS A 212 -11.74 -2.83 15.87
CA LYS A 212 -11.32 -4.08 15.19
C LYS A 212 -12.17 -4.42 13.97
N ASN A 213 -13.36 -3.83 13.85
CA ASN A 213 -14.33 -4.17 12.82
C ASN A 213 -14.16 -3.27 11.58
N LEU A 214 -13.54 -3.82 10.52
CA LEU A 214 -13.35 -3.13 9.24
C LEU A 214 -14.66 -2.58 8.62
N LYS A 215 -15.83 -3.15 8.96
CA LYS A 215 -17.13 -2.61 8.48
C LYS A 215 -17.41 -1.19 8.98
N LEU A 216 -16.79 -0.76 10.10
CA LEU A 216 -16.87 0.62 10.59
C LEU A 216 -15.99 1.58 9.77
N LEU A 217 -14.92 1.07 9.14
CA LEU A 217 -14.04 1.87 8.27
C LEU A 217 -14.54 1.92 6.82
N ALA A 218 -15.43 1.02 6.41
CA ALA A 218 -16.03 1.00 5.07
C ALA A 218 -16.70 2.34 4.67
N PRO A 219 -17.60 2.97 5.46
CA PRO A 219 -18.21 4.25 5.06
C PRO A 219 -17.19 5.39 4.99
N LEU A 220 -16.19 5.42 5.89
CA LEU A 220 -15.08 6.38 5.85
C LEU A 220 -14.23 6.21 4.58
N SER A 221 -13.96 4.96 4.18
CA SER A 221 -13.27 4.62 2.93
C SER A 221 -14.04 5.06 1.68
N THR A 222 -15.38 4.98 1.69
CA THR A 222 -16.22 5.47 0.60
C THR A 222 -16.24 7.01 0.54
N PHE A 223 -16.41 7.68 1.68
CA PHE A 223 -16.34 9.14 1.77
C PHE A 223 -14.97 9.67 1.30
N SER A 224 -13.88 9.05 1.77
CA SER A 224 -12.51 9.30 1.31
C SER A 224 -12.38 9.27 -0.23
N ASN A 225 -12.92 8.24 -0.89
CA ASN A 225 -12.88 8.11 -2.35
C ASN A 225 -13.57 9.27 -3.08
N VAL A 226 -14.75 9.68 -2.60
CA VAL A 226 -15.52 10.79 -3.19
C VAL A 226 -14.77 12.10 -3.03
N CYS A 227 -14.25 12.39 -1.83
CA CYS A 227 -13.42 13.57 -1.58
C CYS A 227 -12.11 13.55 -2.40
N ASN A 228 -11.50 12.37 -2.62
CA ASN A 228 -10.27 12.23 -3.40
C ASN A 228 -10.51 12.56 -4.88
N MET A 229 -11.56 11.98 -5.46
CA MET A 229 -11.95 12.23 -6.86
C MET A 229 -12.32 13.70 -7.09
N PHE A 230 -13.12 14.27 -6.18
CA PHE A 230 -13.52 15.68 -6.24
C PHE A 230 -12.32 16.63 -6.08
N GLY A 231 -11.44 16.37 -5.10
CA GLY A 231 -10.20 17.12 -4.91
C GLY A 231 -9.27 17.05 -6.13
N LEU A 232 -9.13 15.87 -6.74
CA LEU A 232 -8.31 15.66 -7.94
C LEU A 232 -8.85 16.45 -9.14
N CYS A 233 -10.17 16.44 -9.37
CA CYS A 233 -10.81 17.29 -10.38
C CYS A 233 -10.55 18.79 -10.15
N LEU A 234 -10.62 19.26 -8.89
CA LEU A 234 -10.32 20.65 -8.57
C LEU A 234 -8.82 21.00 -8.73
N VAL A 235 -7.90 20.08 -8.40
CA VAL A 235 -6.47 20.28 -8.67
C VAL A 235 -6.21 20.39 -10.17
N PHE A 236 -6.72 19.47 -10.99
CA PHE A 236 -6.58 19.56 -12.44
C PHE A 236 -7.16 20.87 -13.01
N TYR A 237 -8.32 21.31 -12.52
CA TYR A 237 -8.89 22.62 -12.85
C TYR A 237 -7.89 23.75 -12.52
N TYR A 238 -7.30 23.79 -11.32
CA TYR A 238 -6.32 24.83 -10.96
C TYR A 238 -5.03 24.80 -11.78
N LEU A 239 -4.60 23.62 -12.22
CA LEU A 239 -3.43 23.47 -13.11
C LEU A 239 -3.68 24.08 -14.50
N VAL A 240 -4.89 23.96 -15.06
CA VAL A 240 -5.23 24.47 -16.40
C VAL A 240 -5.88 25.87 -16.42
N LYS A 241 -6.42 26.34 -15.29
CA LYS A 241 -7.13 27.64 -15.16
C LYS A 241 -6.26 28.85 -15.52
N SER A 242 -4.95 28.78 -15.25
CA SER A 242 -4.03 29.92 -15.37
C SER A 242 -3.18 29.82 -16.63
N LYS A 243 -2.71 30.97 -17.16
CA LYS A 243 -1.68 30.97 -18.20
C LYS A 243 -0.43 30.21 -17.70
N ILE A 244 0.00 29.22 -18.47
CA ILE A 244 1.26 28.51 -18.25
C ILE A 244 2.40 29.38 -18.79
N THR A 245 3.43 29.62 -17.98
CA THR A 245 4.62 30.37 -18.40
C THR A 245 5.70 29.39 -18.83
N ILE A 246 5.77 29.13 -20.13
CA ILE A 246 6.77 28.24 -20.72
C ILE A 246 8.09 29.01 -20.88
N THR A 247 9.09 28.69 -20.06
CA THR A 247 10.49 29.13 -20.25
C THR A 247 11.37 27.92 -20.56
N GLU A 248 12.54 28.15 -21.18
CA GLU A 248 13.49 27.05 -21.46
C GLU A 248 13.94 26.31 -20.19
N GLU A 249 14.02 27.02 -19.06
CA GLU A 249 14.48 26.45 -17.79
C GLU A 249 13.58 25.32 -17.29
N VAL A 250 12.28 25.33 -17.63
CA VAL A 250 11.33 24.30 -17.21
C VAL A 250 11.59 22.97 -17.95
N PHE A 251 12.29 23.00 -19.10
CA PHE A 251 12.68 21.80 -19.85
C PHE A 251 14.08 21.27 -19.50
N LYS A 252 14.98 22.14 -19.05
CA LYS A 252 16.39 21.81 -18.75
C LYS A 252 16.52 20.95 -17.48
N LEU A 253 17.46 20.00 -17.52
CA LEU A 253 17.91 19.24 -16.35
C LEU A 253 18.46 20.22 -15.28
N LYS A 254 18.13 20.01 -14.01
CA LYS A 254 18.58 20.88 -12.90
C LYS A 254 19.94 20.46 -12.37
N SER A 255 20.02 19.28 -11.77
CA SER A 255 21.23 18.72 -11.19
C SER A 255 21.24 17.20 -11.28
N PHE A 256 22.42 16.61 -11.36
CA PHE A 256 22.58 15.15 -11.20
C PHE A 256 22.30 14.71 -9.75
N MET A 257 22.46 15.61 -8.77
CA MET A 257 22.16 15.35 -7.36
C MET A 257 20.65 15.26 -7.06
N ASP A 258 19.80 15.76 -7.95
CA ASP A 258 18.35 15.69 -7.86
C ASP A 258 17.76 14.38 -8.41
N ILE A 259 18.53 13.63 -9.22
CA ILE A 259 18.08 12.35 -9.81
C ILE A 259 17.69 11.31 -8.73
N PRO A 260 18.48 11.09 -7.64
CA PRO A 260 18.09 10.18 -6.57
C PRO A 260 16.81 10.60 -5.84
N ILE A 261 16.60 11.92 -5.65
CA ILE A 261 15.38 12.45 -5.02
C ILE A 261 14.18 12.22 -5.93
N PHE A 262 14.32 12.52 -7.23
CA PHE A 262 13.29 12.23 -8.23
C PHE A 262 12.86 10.76 -8.20
N ILE A 263 13.82 9.84 -8.19
CA ILE A 263 13.56 8.40 -8.14
C ILE A 263 12.83 8.03 -6.83
N GLY A 264 13.26 8.54 -5.68
CA GLY A 264 12.58 8.32 -4.39
C GLY A 264 11.13 8.80 -4.40
N LEU A 265 10.89 10.05 -4.82
CA LEU A 265 9.55 10.66 -4.88
C LEU A 265 8.62 9.92 -5.86
N VAL A 266 9.13 9.52 -7.03
CA VAL A 266 8.33 8.81 -8.04
C VAL A 266 8.06 7.37 -7.64
N LEU A 267 9.01 6.65 -7.04
CA LEU A 267 8.76 5.32 -6.49
C LEU A 267 7.72 5.37 -5.36
N PHE A 268 7.83 6.35 -4.42
CA PHE A 268 6.82 6.57 -3.39
C PHE A 268 5.41 6.78 -3.97
N ALA A 269 5.30 7.46 -5.12
CA ALA A 269 4.01 7.63 -5.79
C ALA A 269 3.50 6.31 -6.37
N LEU A 270 4.32 5.59 -7.13
CA LEU A 270 3.90 4.47 -7.98
C LEU A 270 3.42 3.23 -7.22
N GLU A 271 3.99 2.96 -6.05
CA GLU A 271 4.11 1.58 -5.56
C GLU A 271 3.46 1.35 -4.18
N ALA A 272 2.67 0.28 -4.07
CA ALA A 272 1.94 -0.09 -2.87
C ALA A 272 1.90 -1.61 -2.71
N VAL A 273 3.08 -2.25 -2.67
CA VAL A 273 3.29 -3.72 -2.69
C VAL A 273 2.28 -4.51 -1.86
N ALA A 274 1.99 -4.09 -0.63
CA ALA A 274 1.04 -4.77 0.26
C ALA A 274 -0.42 -4.74 -0.26
N VAL A 275 -0.85 -3.65 -0.90
CA VAL A 275 -2.17 -3.53 -1.55
C VAL A 275 -2.18 -4.36 -2.83
N ILE A 276 -1.13 -4.28 -3.64
CA ILE A 276 -0.98 -4.99 -4.90
C ILE A 276 -1.04 -6.52 -4.70
N LEU A 277 -0.30 -7.06 -3.72
CA LEU A 277 -0.36 -8.48 -3.36
C LEU A 277 -1.71 -8.89 -2.76
N ALA A 278 -2.41 -7.99 -2.08
CA ALA A 278 -3.76 -8.24 -1.57
C ALA A 278 -4.82 -8.26 -2.69
N VAL A 279 -4.67 -7.43 -3.74
CA VAL A 279 -5.53 -7.47 -4.93
C VAL A 279 -5.31 -8.79 -5.68
N GLU A 280 -4.05 -9.17 -5.96
CA GLU A 280 -3.70 -10.45 -6.62
C GLU A 280 -4.28 -11.67 -5.86
N TYR A 281 -4.22 -11.65 -4.52
CA TYR A 281 -4.73 -12.74 -3.70
C TYR A 281 -6.26 -12.89 -3.78
N ASN A 282 -7.01 -11.78 -3.75
CA ASN A 282 -8.48 -11.80 -3.70
C ASN A 282 -9.17 -11.83 -5.07
N MET A 283 -8.44 -11.56 -6.16
CA MET A 283 -8.99 -11.52 -7.51
C MET A 283 -9.57 -12.87 -7.95
N GLN A 284 -10.74 -12.85 -8.62
CA GLN A 284 -11.47 -14.04 -9.07
C GLN A 284 -10.67 -14.87 -10.10
N ASN A 285 -10.07 -14.19 -11.09
CA ASN A 285 -9.27 -14.79 -12.15
C ASN A 285 -7.80 -14.32 -12.06
N PRO A 286 -7.03 -14.71 -11.03
CA PRO A 286 -5.71 -14.13 -10.74
C PRO A 286 -4.66 -14.31 -11.85
N LYS A 287 -4.89 -15.21 -12.81
CA LYS A 287 -4.07 -15.36 -14.03
C LYS A 287 -4.11 -14.11 -14.93
N GLU A 288 -5.16 -13.31 -14.86
CA GLU A 288 -5.31 -12.04 -15.58
C GLU A 288 -4.54 -10.88 -14.91
N PHE A 289 -3.90 -11.11 -13.76
CA PHE A 289 -3.20 -10.06 -13.01
C PHE A 289 -1.89 -9.63 -13.69
N THR A 290 -1.07 -10.60 -14.09
CA THR A 290 0.27 -10.43 -14.68
C THR A 290 0.28 -10.47 -16.20
N GLY A 291 1.33 -9.97 -16.83
CA GLY A 291 1.53 -9.93 -18.28
C GLY A 291 1.30 -8.53 -18.87
N LEU A 292 1.74 -8.31 -20.11
CA LEU A 292 1.76 -6.97 -20.74
C LEU A 292 0.39 -6.26 -20.77
N PHE A 293 -0.68 -7.03 -20.98
CA PHE A 293 -2.07 -6.56 -20.93
C PHE A 293 -2.84 -7.13 -19.72
N GLY A 294 -2.12 -7.60 -18.70
CA GLY A 294 -2.71 -7.97 -17.42
C GLY A 294 -3.20 -6.75 -16.65
N LEU A 295 -4.12 -6.98 -15.70
CA LEU A 295 -4.76 -5.96 -14.88
C LEU A 295 -3.74 -5.00 -14.26
N PHE A 296 -2.64 -5.52 -13.71
CA PHE A 296 -1.60 -4.72 -13.08
C PHE A 296 -0.91 -3.79 -14.08
N SER A 297 -0.46 -4.30 -15.24
CA SER A 297 0.18 -3.50 -16.28
C SER A 297 -0.72 -2.38 -16.80
N ILE A 298 -2.02 -2.65 -16.99
CA ILE A 298 -2.99 -1.67 -17.49
C ILE A 298 -3.21 -0.55 -16.45
N GLY A 299 -3.45 -0.89 -15.18
CA GLY A 299 -3.65 0.13 -14.14
C GLY A 299 -2.37 0.89 -13.78
N MET A 300 -1.19 0.26 -13.90
CA MET A 300 0.09 0.98 -13.79
C MET A 300 0.30 1.94 -14.96
N ALA A 301 -0.04 1.57 -16.19
CA ALA A 301 0.01 2.49 -17.34
C ALA A 301 -0.93 3.70 -17.15
N ILE A 302 -2.17 3.48 -16.67
CA ILE A 302 -3.12 4.55 -16.30
C ILE A 302 -2.52 5.45 -15.21
N THR A 303 -1.94 4.85 -14.17
CA THR A 303 -1.32 5.57 -13.04
C THR A 303 -0.16 6.44 -13.50
N VAL A 304 0.78 5.87 -14.28
CA VAL A 304 1.93 6.58 -14.86
C VAL A 304 1.48 7.72 -15.78
N ALA A 305 0.43 7.54 -16.58
CA ALA A 305 -0.13 8.59 -17.43
C ALA A 305 -0.69 9.75 -16.60
N ILE A 306 -1.48 9.47 -15.56
CA ILE A 306 -2.02 10.49 -14.64
C ILE A 306 -0.89 11.22 -13.91
N TYR A 307 0.11 10.49 -13.42
CA TYR A 307 1.25 11.08 -12.70
C TYR A 307 2.14 11.94 -13.59
N THR A 308 2.42 11.47 -14.80
CA THR A 308 3.18 12.24 -15.81
C THR A 308 2.43 13.52 -16.17
N THR A 309 1.10 13.44 -16.34
CA THR A 309 0.24 14.60 -16.59
C THR A 309 0.28 15.59 -15.42
N LEU A 310 0.11 15.12 -14.18
CA LEU A 310 0.23 15.96 -12.98
C LEU A 310 1.62 16.57 -12.83
N GLY A 311 2.68 15.80 -13.06
CA GLY A 311 4.07 16.24 -13.00
C GLY A 311 4.36 17.37 -13.98
N ILE A 312 4.00 17.16 -15.25
CA ILE A 312 4.15 18.15 -16.33
C ILE A 312 3.36 19.42 -16.00
N PHE A 313 2.04 19.33 -15.83
CA PHE A 313 1.20 20.52 -15.63
C PHE A 313 1.41 21.20 -14.28
N GLY A 314 1.72 20.44 -13.23
CA GLY A 314 2.07 20.96 -11.91
C GLY A 314 3.36 21.78 -11.93
N TYR A 315 4.42 21.24 -12.53
CA TYR A 315 5.68 21.96 -12.62
C TYR A 315 5.61 23.13 -13.63
N LEU A 316 4.93 22.97 -14.78
CA LEU A 316 4.64 24.07 -15.71
C LEU A 316 3.81 25.20 -15.07
N ARG A 317 2.97 24.90 -14.08
CA ARG A 317 2.13 25.89 -13.39
C ARG A 317 2.88 26.67 -12.30
N TYR A 318 3.81 26.03 -11.59
CA TYR A 318 4.41 26.60 -10.37
C TYR A 318 5.94 26.76 -10.43
N GLY A 319 6.63 26.25 -11.45
CA GLY A 319 8.07 26.39 -11.59
C GLY A 319 8.82 25.87 -10.36
N MET A 320 9.92 26.53 -10.00
CA MET A 320 10.74 26.14 -8.85
C MET A 320 10.02 26.29 -7.50
N ASP A 321 8.92 27.05 -7.42
CA ASP A 321 8.09 27.20 -6.22
C ASP A 321 7.18 25.98 -5.94
N THR A 322 7.27 24.92 -6.75
CA THR A 322 6.48 23.68 -6.57
C THR A 322 6.88 22.98 -5.26
N LYS A 323 5.98 22.98 -4.28
CA LYS A 323 6.18 22.44 -2.93
C LYS A 323 5.97 20.92 -2.91
N ALA A 324 6.38 20.28 -1.81
CA ALA A 324 6.32 18.82 -1.61
C ALA A 324 4.92 18.19 -1.80
N SER A 325 3.84 18.99 -1.77
CA SER A 325 2.56 18.61 -2.37
C SER A 325 1.94 19.79 -3.12
N ILE A 326 1.34 19.50 -4.28
CA ILE A 326 0.61 20.48 -5.11
C ILE A 326 -0.55 21.17 -4.36
N THR A 327 -1.11 20.53 -3.34
CA THR A 327 -2.13 21.13 -2.46
C THR A 327 -1.60 22.35 -1.70
N LEU A 328 -0.30 22.36 -1.38
CA LEU A 328 0.39 23.47 -0.72
C LEU A 328 0.70 24.64 -1.67
N ASN A 329 0.58 24.43 -2.99
CA ASN A 329 0.67 25.47 -4.01
C ASN A 329 -0.68 26.12 -4.35
N LEU A 330 -1.80 25.56 -3.88
CA LEU A 330 -3.12 26.15 -4.09
C LEU A 330 -3.28 27.48 -3.30
N PRO A 331 -3.98 28.48 -3.89
CA PRO A 331 -4.13 29.81 -3.30
C PRO A 331 -5.13 29.79 -2.14
N ILE A 332 -4.73 30.32 -0.98
CA ILE A 332 -5.59 30.35 0.22
C ILE A 332 -6.70 31.40 0.17
N THR A 333 -6.67 32.31 -0.81
CA THR A 333 -7.66 33.39 -0.99
C THR A 333 -8.88 32.95 -1.82
N GLU A 334 -8.79 31.88 -2.61
CA GLU A 334 -9.92 31.37 -3.39
C GLU A 334 -10.69 30.30 -2.61
N LYS A 335 -12.00 30.49 -2.42
CA LYS A 335 -12.86 29.51 -1.73
C LYS A 335 -12.81 28.12 -2.38
N THR A 336 -12.76 28.04 -3.71
CA THR A 336 -12.69 26.76 -4.45
C THR A 336 -11.37 26.02 -4.21
N ALA A 337 -10.26 26.74 -4.01
CA ALA A 337 -8.97 26.17 -3.63
C ALA A 337 -8.98 25.68 -2.17
N LEU A 338 -9.56 26.44 -1.24
CA LEU A 338 -9.76 25.99 0.14
C LEU A 338 -10.63 24.73 0.22
N VAL A 339 -11.64 24.61 -0.65
CA VAL A 339 -12.47 23.39 -0.77
C VAL A 339 -11.65 22.20 -1.26
N ALA A 340 -10.75 22.38 -2.24
CA ALA A 340 -9.85 21.32 -2.72
C ALA A 340 -8.85 20.87 -1.62
N ILE A 341 -8.22 21.82 -0.92
CA ILE A 341 -7.34 21.58 0.24
C ILE A 341 -8.11 20.80 1.33
N SER A 342 -9.32 21.22 1.66
CA SER A 342 -10.19 20.57 2.65
C SER A 342 -10.58 19.15 2.22
N ALA A 343 -10.88 18.94 0.94
CA ALA A 343 -11.24 17.62 0.42
C ALA A 343 -10.08 16.62 0.58
N PHE A 344 -8.86 17.01 0.21
CA PHE A 344 -7.68 16.16 0.41
C PHE A 344 -7.33 15.94 1.88
N ALA A 345 -7.43 16.97 2.74
CA ALA A 345 -7.24 16.82 4.18
C ALA A 345 -8.24 15.79 4.75
N ALA A 346 -9.52 15.89 4.39
CA ALA A 346 -10.57 14.97 4.80
C ALA A 346 -10.36 13.54 4.24
N THR A 347 -9.95 13.39 2.98
CA THR A 347 -9.58 12.10 2.36
C THR A 347 -8.48 11.41 3.14
N ILE A 348 -7.37 12.09 3.43
CA ILE A 348 -6.23 11.47 4.10
C ILE A 348 -6.53 11.20 5.58
N PHE A 349 -7.19 12.13 6.28
CA PHE A 349 -7.65 11.93 7.66
C PHE A 349 -8.56 10.69 7.80
N THR A 350 -9.53 10.52 6.89
CA THR A 350 -10.45 9.36 6.91
C THR A 350 -9.83 8.07 6.37
N THR A 351 -8.70 8.15 5.65
CA THR A 351 -7.95 6.97 5.15
C THR A 351 -6.90 6.49 6.15
N TYR A 352 -6.35 7.37 7.01
CA TYR A 352 -5.34 7.02 8.01
C TYR A 352 -5.70 5.79 8.87
N PRO A 353 -6.94 5.62 9.39
CA PRO A 353 -7.28 4.43 10.18
C PRO A 353 -7.20 3.11 9.40
N LEU A 354 -7.45 3.13 8.09
CA LEU A 354 -7.33 1.95 7.23
C LEU A 354 -5.85 1.60 7.00
N GLN A 355 -4.98 2.59 6.78
CA GLN A 355 -3.53 2.39 6.66
C GLN A 355 -2.91 1.89 7.97
N ASN A 356 -3.32 2.46 9.11
CA ASN A 356 -2.88 1.98 10.43
C ASN A 356 -3.40 0.57 10.77
N TYR A 357 -4.59 0.19 10.28
CA TYR A 357 -5.06 -1.20 10.38
C TYR A 357 -4.12 -2.16 9.61
N VAL A 358 -3.63 -1.79 8.43
CA VAL A 358 -2.64 -2.60 7.69
C VAL A 358 -1.32 -2.70 8.49
N ALA A 359 -0.85 -1.59 9.08
CA ALA A 359 0.34 -1.58 9.94
C ALA A 359 0.22 -2.56 11.12
N TRP A 360 -0.94 -2.51 11.80
CA TRP A 360 -1.29 -3.46 12.85
C TRP A 360 -1.38 -4.90 12.32
N GLN A 361 -1.97 -5.14 11.15
CA GLN A 361 -2.17 -6.50 10.63
C GLN A 361 -0.85 -7.19 10.30
N LEU A 362 0.09 -6.50 9.63
CA LEU A 362 1.45 -7.04 9.43
C LEU A 362 2.13 -7.30 10.78
N SER A 363 2.10 -6.32 11.69
CA SER A 363 2.73 -6.45 13.01
C SER A 363 2.14 -7.61 13.83
N TRP A 364 0.83 -7.80 13.78
CA TRP A 364 0.12 -8.85 14.50
C TRP A 364 0.43 -10.23 13.92
N ASN A 365 0.52 -10.37 12.60
CA ASN A 365 0.91 -11.64 11.96
C ASN A 365 2.28 -12.14 12.46
N ILE A 366 3.24 -11.23 12.69
CA ILE A 366 4.61 -11.52 13.15
C ILE A 366 4.70 -11.78 14.67
N LEU A 367 3.76 -11.22 15.46
CA LEU A 367 3.84 -11.21 16.93
C LEU A 367 2.83 -12.14 17.63
N GLN A 368 1.70 -12.48 17.00
CA GLN A 368 0.59 -13.22 17.65
C GLN A 368 1.01 -14.60 18.20
N GLU A 369 1.94 -15.28 17.53
CA GLU A 369 2.44 -16.60 17.94
C GLU A 369 3.26 -16.52 19.25
N LYS A 370 3.94 -15.40 19.48
CA LYS A 370 4.77 -15.15 20.67
C LYS A 370 3.96 -14.87 21.94
N PHE A 371 2.65 -14.60 21.81
CA PHE A 371 1.78 -14.28 22.94
C PHE A 371 0.93 -15.49 23.38
N PRO A 372 0.92 -15.84 24.69
CA PRO A 372 -0.01 -16.83 25.24
C PRO A 372 -1.48 -16.45 24.99
N PRO A 373 -2.38 -17.41 24.72
CA PRO A 373 -3.76 -17.14 24.30
C PRO A 373 -4.52 -16.13 25.17
N GLU A 374 -4.42 -16.26 26.49
CA GLU A 374 -5.02 -15.36 27.49
C GLU A 374 -4.60 -13.89 27.33
N LYS A 375 -3.33 -13.66 26.97
CA LYS A 375 -2.74 -12.33 26.84
C LYS A 375 -2.95 -11.73 25.45
N ARG A 376 -3.34 -12.52 24.43
CA ARG A 376 -3.51 -12.06 23.04
C ARG A 376 -4.46 -10.87 22.91
N THR A 377 -5.59 -10.86 23.61
CA THR A 377 -6.54 -9.73 23.54
C THR A 377 -5.95 -8.43 24.07
N LYS A 378 -5.15 -8.48 25.15
CA LYS A 378 -4.44 -7.32 25.70
C LYS A 378 -3.29 -6.89 24.79
N ALA A 379 -2.54 -7.85 24.25
CA ALA A 379 -1.44 -7.60 23.32
C ALA A 379 -1.90 -6.98 21.99
N ASP A 380 -3.06 -7.39 21.45
CA ASP A 380 -3.68 -6.81 20.26
C ASP A 380 -4.01 -5.32 20.47
N TYR A 381 -4.71 -4.98 21.57
CA TYR A 381 -4.99 -3.58 21.90
C TYR A 381 -3.72 -2.77 22.17
N ALA A 382 -2.74 -3.31 22.90
CA ALA A 382 -1.45 -2.66 23.11
C ALA A 382 -0.74 -2.39 21.78
N LEU A 383 -0.71 -3.38 20.87
CA LEU A 383 -0.09 -3.25 19.56
C LEU A 383 -0.80 -2.20 18.69
N ARG A 384 -2.14 -2.12 18.73
CA ARG A 384 -2.91 -1.07 18.03
C ARG A 384 -2.53 0.33 18.50
N MET A 385 -2.41 0.52 19.81
CA MET A 385 -1.96 1.78 20.39
C MET A 385 -0.54 2.11 19.95
N CYS A 386 0.41 1.18 20.09
CA CYS A 386 1.79 1.35 19.62
C CYS A 386 1.87 1.69 18.11
N CYS A 387 1.11 0.99 17.26
CA CYS A 387 1.09 1.22 15.82
C CYS A 387 0.61 2.63 15.45
N SER A 388 -0.34 3.21 16.20
CA SER A 388 -0.84 4.57 15.98
C SER A 388 0.06 5.64 16.61
N THR A 389 0.65 5.36 17.79
CA THR A 389 1.53 6.30 18.48
C THR A 389 2.90 6.47 17.80
N PHE A 390 3.48 5.40 17.23
CA PHE A 390 4.81 5.47 16.64
C PHE A 390 4.91 6.45 15.43
N PRO A 391 4.01 6.42 14.42
CA PRO A 391 3.96 7.42 13.36
C PRO A 391 3.71 8.85 13.86
N PHE A 392 2.94 9.01 14.94
CA PHE A 392 2.71 10.32 15.56
C PHE A 392 4.00 10.89 16.18
N VAL A 393 4.78 10.08 16.90
CA VAL A 393 6.07 10.52 17.46
C VAL A 393 7.04 10.92 16.34
N LEU A 394 7.11 10.16 15.25
CA LEU A 394 7.92 10.51 14.07
C LEU A 394 7.47 11.83 13.43
N ALA A 395 6.16 12.02 13.23
CA ALA A 395 5.58 13.22 12.63
C ALA A 395 5.82 14.48 13.48
N VAL A 396 5.80 14.37 14.81
CA VAL A 396 6.12 15.50 15.71
C VAL A 396 7.62 15.79 15.75
N ALA A 397 8.48 14.77 15.69
CA ALA A 397 9.93 14.93 15.72
C ALA A 397 10.45 15.71 14.49
N ALA A 398 10.07 15.29 13.28
CA ALA A 398 10.52 15.89 12.02
C ALA A 398 9.33 16.07 11.04
N PRO A 399 8.58 17.18 11.13
CA PRO A 399 7.36 17.41 10.36
C PRO A 399 7.64 17.90 8.92
N THR A 400 8.48 17.18 8.16
CA THR A 400 9.04 17.63 6.87
C THR A 400 8.59 16.71 5.72
N LEU A 401 7.51 17.07 5.01
CA LEU A 401 6.83 16.17 4.06
C LEU A 401 7.77 15.60 2.97
N GLY A 402 8.48 16.47 2.24
CA GLY A 402 9.30 16.08 1.08
C GLY A 402 10.40 15.05 1.40
N PRO A 403 11.31 15.34 2.36
CA PRO A 403 12.38 14.40 2.73
C PRO A 403 11.88 13.06 3.26
N PHE A 404 10.73 13.02 3.96
CA PHE A 404 10.11 11.74 4.36
C PHE A 404 9.59 10.93 3.18
N VAL A 405 8.90 11.57 2.23
CA VAL A 405 8.39 10.93 1.01
C VAL A 405 9.55 10.35 0.18
N GLY A 406 10.62 11.13 -0.03
CA GLY A 406 11.83 10.68 -0.72
C GLY A 406 12.50 9.49 -0.02
N LEU A 407 12.77 9.61 1.28
CA LEU A 407 13.41 8.56 2.08
C LEU A 407 12.63 7.24 2.07
N LEU A 408 11.29 7.29 2.14
CA LEU A 408 10.46 6.08 2.16
C LEU A 408 10.44 5.37 0.79
N GLY A 409 10.41 6.11 -0.32
CA GLY A 409 10.53 5.53 -1.65
C GLY A 409 11.91 4.93 -1.90
N SER A 410 12.98 5.69 -1.62
CA SER A 410 14.36 5.24 -1.81
C SER A 410 14.73 4.07 -0.89
N LEU A 411 14.33 4.07 0.38
CA LEU A 411 14.67 2.99 1.32
C LEU A 411 13.73 1.78 1.19
N CYS A 412 12.43 2.00 1.39
CA CYS A 412 11.51 0.89 1.65
C CYS A 412 11.04 0.25 0.35
N LEU A 413 10.64 1.04 -0.64
CA LEU A 413 10.13 0.52 -1.91
C LEU A 413 11.26 0.03 -2.81
N THR A 414 12.37 0.76 -2.93
CA THR A 414 13.51 0.24 -3.70
C THR A 414 14.01 -1.11 -3.13
N THR A 415 13.92 -1.32 -1.81
CA THR A 415 14.22 -2.63 -1.22
C THR A 415 13.11 -3.67 -1.45
N ALA A 416 11.86 -3.37 -1.10
CA ALA A 416 10.75 -4.34 -1.09
C ALA A 416 10.09 -4.60 -2.46
N ALA A 417 10.18 -3.66 -3.41
CA ALA A 417 9.53 -3.72 -4.72
C ALA A 417 10.52 -3.91 -5.89
N ILE A 418 11.82 -3.67 -5.70
CA ILE A 418 12.84 -3.72 -6.76
C ILE A 418 13.95 -4.73 -6.42
N LEU A 419 14.72 -4.51 -5.33
CA LEU A 419 15.84 -5.37 -4.95
C LEU A 419 15.40 -6.80 -4.58
N LEU A 420 14.47 -6.92 -3.64
CA LEU A 420 14.06 -8.22 -3.12
C LEU A 420 13.30 -9.07 -4.17
N PRO A 421 12.49 -8.51 -5.10
CA PRO A 421 11.95 -9.28 -6.24
C PRO A 421 13.00 -9.83 -7.21
N ALA A 422 14.05 -9.07 -7.54
CA ALA A 422 15.13 -9.57 -8.42
C ALA A 422 15.94 -10.70 -7.75
N VAL A 423 16.26 -10.55 -6.45
CA VAL A 423 16.85 -11.66 -5.67
C VAL A 423 15.91 -12.88 -5.63
N LEU A 424 14.60 -12.67 -5.65
CA LEU A 424 13.62 -13.74 -5.66
C LEU A 424 13.56 -14.49 -7.00
N ASP A 425 13.45 -13.83 -8.16
CA ASP A 425 13.44 -14.58 -9.43
C ASP A 425 14.79 -15.22 -9.72
N MET A 426 15.91 -14.56 -9.42
CA MET A 426 17.25 -15.12 -9.53
C MET A 426 17.40 -16.43 -8.74
N THR A 427 16.87 -16.49 -7.51
CA THR A 427 16.97 -17.69 -6.66
C THR A 427 15.95 -18.77 -7.03
N VAL A 428 14.75 -18.40 -7.50
CA VAL A 428 13.73 -19.33 -7.98
C VAL A 428 14.06 -19.91 -9.37
N SER A 429 14.82 -19.19 -10.21
CA SER A 429 15.28 -19.66 -11.52
C SER A 429 16.56 -20.51 -11.47
N TYR A 430 17.19 -20.66 -10.31
CA TYR A 430 18.36 -21.54 -10.12
C TYR A 430 18.00 -23.04 -10.24
N PRO A 431 18.88 -23.91 -10.78
CA PRO A 431 20.13 -23.59 -11.48
C PRO A 431 19.96 -23.32 -12.98
N ASP A 432 18.96 -23.92 -13.65
CA ASP A 432 18.91 -24.01 -15.12
C ASP A 432 17.79 -23.17 -15.77
N HIS A 433 16.89 -22.57 -14.99
CA HIS A 433 15.69 -21.88 -15.51
C HIS A 433 15.92 -20.40 -15.86
N TYR A 434 17.18 -19.98 -16.02
CA TYR A 434 17.57 -18.62 -16.44
C TYR A 434 17.30 -18.31 -17.92
N GLY A 435 16.96 -19.33 -18.72
CA GLY A 435 16.66 -19.18 -20.15
C GLY A 435 17.90 -19.09 -21.06
N PRO A 436 17.72 -18.87 -22.37
CA PRO A 436 18.82 -18.78 -23.33
C PRO A 436 19.79 -17.66 -22.94
N LEU A 437 21.09 -17.93 -23.10
CA LEU A 437 22.20 -17.03 -22.70
C LEU A 437 22.16 -16.59 -21.21
N LYS A 438 21.37 -17.25 -20.36
CA LYS A 438 21.08 -16.86 -18.97
C LYS A 438 20.53 -15.43 -18.83
N TYR A 439 19.77 -14.93 -19.81
CA TYR A 439 19.36 -13.52 -19.87
C TYR A 439 18.72 -13.00 -18.58
N LYS A 440 17.89 -13.81 -17.89
CA LYS A 440 17.27 -13.41 -16.60
C LYS A 440 18.30 -13.07 -15.54
N LEU A 441 19.35 -13.87 -15.41
CA LEU A 441 20.40 -13.66 -14.40
C LEU A 441 21.07 -12.28 -14.59
N TYR A 442 21.32 -11.87 -15.83
CA TYR A 442 21.87 -10.54 -16.12
C TYR A 442 20.85 -9.43 -15.85
N THR A 443 19.56 -9.64 -16.15
CA THR A 443 18.48 -8.71 -15.80
C THR A 443 18.34 -8.55 -14.28
N ASP A 444 18.33 -9.64 -13.51
CA ASP A 444 18.23 -9.63 -12.06
C ASP A 444 19.46 -8.93 -11.43
N ILE A 445 20.66 -9.22 -11.92
CA ILE A 445 21.90 -8.54 -11.48
C ILE A 445 21.83 -7.04 -11.79
N PHE A 446 21.36 -6.64 -12.97
CA PHE A 446 21.16 -5.22 -13.31
C PHE A 446 20.16 -4.55 -12.36
N ILE A 447 19.03 -5.18 -12.06
CA ILE A 447 18.03 -4.66 -11.13
C ILE A 447 18.60 -4.54 -9.71
N ILE A 448 19.41 -5.50 -9.27
CA ILE A 448 20.08 -5.46 -7.95
C ILE A 448 21.09 -4.30 -7.89
N ILE A 449 21.88 -4.07 -8.94
CA ILE A 449 22.84 -2.96 -8.99
C ILE A 449 22.13 -1.60 -9.06
N PHE A 450 21.14 -1.46 -9.95
CA PHE A 450 20.36 -0.23 -10.11
C PHE A 450 19.57 0.12 -8.84
N GLY A 451 18.88 -0.86 -8.24
CA GLY A 451 18.18 -0.70 -6.97
C GLY A 451 19.12 -0.36 -5.82
N GLY A 452 20.32 -0.95 -5.78
CA GLY A 452 21.33 -0.65 -4.76
C GLY A 452 21.80 0.79 -4.85
N PHE A 453 22.08 1.27 -6.06
CA PHE A 453 22.41 2.67 -6.34
C PHE A 453 21.28 3.63 -5.93
N CYS A 454 20.05 3.38 -6.39
CA CYS A 454 18.88 4.23 -6.11
C CYS A 454 18.55 4.28 -4.61
N CYS A 455 18.70 3.16 -3.91
CA CYS A 455 18.51 3.09 -2.47
C CYS A 455 19.57 3.92 -1.74
N PHE A 456 20.87 3.67 -2.00
CA PHE A 456 21.95 4.37 -1.31
C PHE A 456 21.93 5.88 -1.57
N SER A 457 21.89 6.28 -2.84
CA SER A 457 21.93 7.70 -3.22
C SER A 457 20.68 8.46 -2.76
N GLY A 458 19.50 7.86 -2.88
CA GLY A 458 18.25 8.50 -2.47
C GLY A 458 18.10 8.62 -0.95
N CYS A 459 18.54 7.62 -0.19
CA CYS A 459 18.62 7.72 1.28
C CYS A 459 19.61 8.79 1.73
N TYR A 460 20.81 8.83 1.14
CA TYR A 460 21.84 9.82 1.48
C TYR A 460 21.33 11.25 1.31
N VAL A 461 20.77 11.59 0.14
CA VAL A 461 20.29 12.96 -0.12
C VAL A 461 19.04 13.29 0.70
N SER A 462 18.09 12.35 0.86
CA SER A 462 16.89 12.59 1.67
C SER A 462 17.21 12.80 3.16
N LEU A 463 18.25 12.15 3.69
CA LEU A 463 18.73 12.36 5.05
C LEU A 463 19.44 13.71 5.21
N LEU A 464 20.21 14.16 4.21
CA LEU A 464 20.80 15.51 4.21
C LEU A 464 19.72 16.60 4.25
N GLU A 465 18.73 16.55 3.35
CA GLU A 465 17.63 17.52 3.32
C GLU A 465 16.81 17.52 4.63
N MET A 466 16.66 16.35 5.27
CA MET A 466 15.98 16.24 6.56
C MET A 466 16.80 16.84 7.72
N VAL A 467 18.12 16.67 7.72
CA VAL A 467 19.03 17.28 8.72
C VAL A 467 19.15 18.79 8.50
N GLU A 468 19.09 19.28 7.27
CA GLU A 468 19.05 20.71 6.97
C GLU A 468 17.72 21.35 7.35
N SER A 469 16.60 20.64 7.14
CA SER A 469 15.25 21.07 7.56
C SER A 469 14.99 21.02 9.08
N LEU A 470 15.98 20.63 9.88
CA LEU A 470 15.94 20.57 11.35
C LEU A 470 16.85 21.62 12.03
N LYS A 471 17.51 22.48 11.25
CA LYS A 471 18.33 23.61 11.72
C LYS A 471 17.54 24.91 11.74
#